data_AF-A0A6C0ASC2-F1
#
_entry.id   AF-A0A6C0ASC2-F1
#
_cell.length_a   1.000
_cell.length_b   1.000
_cell.length_c   1.000
_cell.angle_alpha   90.00
_cell.angle_beta   90.00
_cell.angle_gamma   90.00
#
_symmetry.space_group_name_H-M   'P 1'
#
loop_
_entity.id
_entity.type
_entity.pdbx_description
1 polymer ?
#
loop_
_entity_poly.entity_id
_entity_poly.type
_entity_poly.pdbx_seq_one_letter_code
_entity_poly.pdbx_strand_id
1 'polypeptide(L)'
;MRIIIDERERTLFEKCNDLLQQSKNTSIELIKEVLPLGDILLKSSQTGELLLLIERKTFGDLLASVKDGRYEEQSYRLSNSDIIHPHSIIYLIEGLLSQIRTPLE
;
A
#
# COMPACT_ATOMS: atom_id res chain seq x y z
N MET A 1 16.02 7.34 1.31
CA MET A 1 14.54 7.28 1.32
C MET A 1 14.13 6.20 2.30
N ARG A 2 13.02 6.38 3.04
CA ARG A 2 12.48 5.34 3.92
C ARG A 2 11.24 4.74 3.30
N ILE A 3 11.21 3.42 3.19
CA ILE A 3 10.03 2.65 2.77
C ILE A 3 9.54 1.90 3.99
N ILE A 4 8.34 2.23 4.45
CA ILE A 4 7.71 1.59 5.59
C ILE A 4 6.57 0.74 5.04
N ILE A 5 6.57 -0.55 5.34
CA ILE A 5 5.54 -1.50 4.91
C ILE A 5 4.77 -1.99 6.14
N ASP A 6 3.45 -2.09 6.01
CA ASP A 6 2.59 -2.63 7.06
C ASP A 6 3.00 -4.07 7.43
N GLU A 7 3.02 -4.38 8.72
CA GLU A 7 3.43 -5.70 9.21
C GLU A 7 2.60 -6.88 8.67
N ARG A 8 1.37 -6.62 8.22
CA ARG A 8 0.48 -7.60 7.60
C ARG A 8 1.00 -8.02 6.23
N GLU A 9 1.74 -7.14 5.55
CA GLU A 9 2.29 -7.33 4.21
C GLU A 9 3.65 -8.06 4.20
N ARG A 10 3.71 -9.21 4.88
CA ARG A 10 4.95 -9.99 5.10
C ARG A 10 5.66 -10.37 3.79
N THR A 11 4.90 -10.94 2.85
CA THR A 11 5.44 -11.42 1.57
C THR A 11 5.98 -10.27 0.72
N LEU A 12 5.34 -9.10 0.78
CA LEU A 12 5.82 -7.91 0.06
C LEU A 12 7.14 -7.43 0.66
N PHE A 13 7.21 -7.33 1.99
CA PHE A 13 8.43 -6.91 2.69
C PHE A 13 9.62 -7.80 2.36
N GLU A 14 9.44 -9.12 2.40
CA GLU A 14 10.49 -10.10 2.07
C GLU A 14 11.01 -9.90 0.64
N LYS A 15 10.11 -9.80 -0.34
CA LYS A 15 10.50 -9.55 -1.75
C LYS A 15 11.24 -8.23 -1.93
N CYS A 16 10.79 -7.16 -1.28
CA CYS A 16 11.47 -5.87 -1.33
C CYS A 16 12.86 -5.95 -0.71
N ASN A 17 13.00 -6.63 0.42
CA ASN A 17 14.28 -6.82 1.09
C ASN A 17 15.26 -7.60 0.19
N ASP A 18 14.81 -8.68 -0.45
CA ASP A 18 15.64 -9.46 -1.36
C ASP A 18 16.14 -8.62 -2.55
N LEU A 19 15.26 -7.80 -3.15
CA LEU A 19 15.64 -6.89 -4.24
C LEU A 19 16.67 -5.84 -3.80
N LEU A 20 16.54 -5.30 -2.59
CA LEU A 20 17.50 -4.34 -2.03
C LEU A 20 18.85 -4.99 -1.77
N GLN A 21 18.86 -6.23 -1.25
CA GLN A 21 20.09 -6.98 -1.02
C GLN A 21 20.81 -7.31 -2.34
N GLN A 22 20.06 -7.74 -3.36
CA GLN A 22 20.61 -8.04 -4.70
C GLN A 22 21.20 -6.80 -5.39
N SER A 23 20.51 -5.66 -5.30
CA SER A 23 20.97 -4.40 -5.87
C SER A 23 22.07 -3.71 -5.06
N LYS A 24 22.39 -4.21 -3.85
CA LYS A 24 23.31 -3.59 -2.89
C LYS A 24 22.98 -2.11 -2.63
N ASN A 25 21.71 -1.76 -2.70
CA ASN A 25 21.28 -0.37 -2.57
C ASN A 25 21.26 0.04 -1.10
N THR A 26 22.13 0.98 -0.72
CA THR A 26 22.23 1.50 0.65
C THR A 26 21.46 2.82 0.85
N SER A 27 20.89 3.38 -0.21
CA SER A 27 20.16 4.66 -0.16
C SER A 27 18.70 4.52 0.29
N ILE A 28 18.20 3.28 0.35
CA ILE A 28 16.83 2.94 0.73
C ILE A 28 16.88 2.17 2.05
N GLU A 29 16.15 2.69 3.04
CA GLU A 29 15.93 2.05 4.32
C GLU A 29 14.53 1.41 4.31
N LEU A 30 14.48 0.08 4.43
CA LEU A 30 13.23 -0.68 4.45
C LEU A 30 12.85 -1.01 5.90
N ILE A 31 11.66 -0.60 6.32
CA ILE A 31 11.17 -0.70 7.70
C ILE A 31 9.81 -1.42 7.69
N LYS A 32 9.57 -2.25 8.70
CA LYS A 32 8.29 -2.94 8.91
C LYS A 32 7.65 -2.43 10.20
N GLU A 33 6.45 -1.87 10.10
CA GLU A 33 5.73 -1.26 11.24
C GLU A 33 4.22 -1.54 11.13
N VAL A 34 3.49 -1.38 12.24
CA VAL A 34 2.02 -1.38 12.21
C VAL A 34 1.56 -0.02 11.69
N LEU A 35 0.84 0.00 10.56
CA LEU A 35 0.36 1.25 9.98
C LEU A 35 -1.11 1.49 10.36
N PRO A 36 -1.47 2.68 10.86
CA PRO A 36 -2.87 3.02 11.11
C PRO A 36 -3.66 3.23 9.81
N LEU A 37 -2.97 3.58 8.71
CA LEU A 37 -3.51 3.88 7.38
C LEU A 37 -2.48 3.50 6.30
N GLY A 38 -2.97 2.93 5.20
CA GLY A 38 -2.12 2.51 4.08
C GLY A 38 -1.40 1.19 4.31
N ASP A 39 -0.87 0.63 3.23
CA ASP A 39 -0.05 -0.58 3.27
C ASP A 39 1.44 -0.28 3.09
N ILE A 40 1.77 0.83 2.41
CA ILE A 40 3.15 1.29 2.20
C ILE A 40 3.22 2.80 2.35
N LEU A 41 4.23 3.28 3.08
CA LEU A 41 4.55 4.70 3.22
C LEU A 41 5.96 4.98 2.72
N LEU A 42 6.11 6.03 1.89
CA LEU A 42 7.40 6.56 1.50
C LEU A 42 7.68 7.85 2.26
N LYS A 43 8.76 7.86 3.05
CA LYS A 43 9.18 9.04 3.80
C LYS A 43 10.53 9.55 3.33
N SER A 44 10.70 10.87 3.39
CA SER A 44 12.00 11.51 3.21
C SER A 44 12.94 11.12 4.35
N SER A 45 14.13 10.61 4.02
CA SER A 45 15.14 10.29 5.03
C SER A 45 15.74 11.54 5.68
N GLN A 46 15.62 12.71 5.06
CA GLN A 46 16.19 13.96 5.56
C GLN A 46 15.20 14.72 6.45
N THR A 47 13.95 14.84 6.00
CA THR A 47 12.93 15.66 6.68
C THR A 47 11.96 14.82 7.52
N GLY A 48 11.88 13.51 7.28
CA GLY A 48 10.88 12.63 7.91
C GLY A 48 9.47 12.79 7.35
N GLU A 49 9.27 13.72 6.43
CA GLU A 49 7.99 14.01 5.77
C GLU A 49 7.47 12.80 4.99
N LEU A 50 6.16 12.57 5.06
CA LEU A 50 5.46 11.56 4.28
C LEU A 50 5.25 12.06 2.85
N LEU A 51 5.93 11.42 1.91
CA LEU A 51 5.92 11.78 0.49
C LEU A 51 4.79 11.08 -0.28
N LEU A 52 4.53 9.82 0.07
CA LEU A 52 3.57 8.98 -0.63
C LEU A 52 2.96 7.94 0.31
N LEU A 53 1.67 7.69 0.15
CA LEU A 53 0.95 6.58 0.74
C LEU A 53 0.42 5.68 -0.38
N ILE A 54 0.66 4.38 -0.27
CA ILE A 54 0.13 3.39 -1.21
C ILE A 54 -0.82 2.46 -0.45
N GLU A 55 -2.03 2.35 -0.96
CA GLU A 55 -3.02 1.35 -0.56
C GLU A 55 -3.01 0.22 -1.60
N ARG A 56 -2.66 -0.99 -1.19
CA ARG A 56 -2.64 -2.18 -2.06
C ARG A 56 -3.97 -2.91 -1.97
N LYS A 57 -4.49 -3.31 -3.12
CA LYS A 57 -5.72 -4.10 -3.13
C LYS A 57 -5.73 -5.11 -4.27
N THR A 58 -6.00 -6.36 -3.93
CA THR A 58 -6.26 -7.36 -4.96
C THR A 58 -7.64 -7.12 -5.59
N PHE A 59 -7.87 -7.58 -6.82
CA PHE A 59 -9.21 -7.52 -7.42
C PHE A 59 -10.28 -8.20 -6.55
N GLY A 60 -9.93 -9.32 -5.89
CA GLY A 60 -10.83 -10.02 -4.98
C GLY A 60 -11.22 -9.17 -3.78
N ASP A 61 -10.23 -8.55 -3.13
CA ASP A 61 -10.45 -7.67 -1.97
C ASP A 61 -11.23 -6.41 -2.36
N LEU A 62 -10.95 -5.84 -3.53
CA LEU A 62 -11.69 -4.69 -4.05
C LEU A 62 -13.16 -5.02 -4.22
N LEU A 63 -13.48 -6.11 -4.93
CA LEU A 63 -14.86 -6.53 -5.14
C LEU A 63 -15.58 -6.85 -3.83
N ALA A 64 -14.92 -7.54 -2.89
CA ALA A 64 -15.47 -7.80 -1.58
C ALA A 64 -15.74 -6.50 -0.82
N SER A 65 -14.77 -5.58 -0.81
CA SER A 65 -14.89 -4.29 -0.10
C SER A 65 -15.96 -3.36 -0.67
N VAL A 66 -16.25 -3.44 -1.97
CA VAL A 66 -17.35 -2.69 -2.60
C VAL A 66 -18.69 -3.33 -2.21
N LYS A 67 -18.79 -4.67 -2.24
CA LYS A 67 -20.03 -5.38 -1.92
C LYS A 67 -20.47 -5.20 -0.47
N ASP A 68 -19.53 -5.12 0.47
CA ASP A 68 -19.81 -4.97 1.90
C ASP A 68 -19.67 -3.54 2.43
N GLY A 69 -19.41 -2.56 1.54
CA GLY A 69 -19.33 -1.13 1.87
C GLY A 69 -18.02 -0.68 2.51
N ARG A 70 -17.08 -1.58 2.83
CA ARG A 70 -15.79 -1.22 3.45
C ARG A 70 -14.92 -0.33 2.58
N TYR A 71 -15.11 -0.36 1.26
CA TYR A 71 -14.38 0.52 0.33
C TYR A 71 -14.62 2.00 0.63
N GLU A 72 -15.88 2.39 0.87
CA GLU A 72 -16.24 3.79 1.12
C GLU A 72 -15.64 4.29 2.44
N GLU A 73 -15.70 3.49 3.50
CA GLU A 73 -15.10 3.84 4.79
C GLU A 73 -13.58 3.98 4.69
N GLN A 74 -12.90 3.05 4.01
CA GLN A 74 -11.45 3.08 3.81
C GLN A 74 -11.04 4.30 2.98
N SER A 75 -11.73 4.57 1.88
CA SER A 75 -11.47 5.76 1.06
C SER A 75 -11.73 7.04 1.84
N TYR A 76 -12.78 7.09 2.68
CA TYR A 76 -13.07 8.25 3.52
C TYR A 76 -11.95 8.49 4.55
N ARG A 77 -11.45 7.44 5.20
CA ARG A 77 -10.35 7.53 6.16
C ARG A 77 -9.05 7.99 5.52
N LEU A 78 -8.78 7.56 4.29
CA LEU A 78 -7.59 7.97 3.53
C LEU A 78 -7.71 9.44 3.08
N SER A 79 -8.84 9.81 2.48
CA SER A 79 -9.06 11.17 1.93
C SER A 79 -9.17 12.25 3.00
N ASN A 80 -9.63 11.91 4.22
CA ASN A 80 -9.73 12.86 5.33
C ASN A 80 -8.57 12.74 6.33
N SER A 81 -7.46 12.11 5.92
CA SER A 81 -6.26 12.12 6.74
C SER A 81 -5.53 13.45 6.58
N ASP A 82 -5.39 14.22 7.66
CA ASP A 82 -4.57 15.45 7.68
C ASP A 82 -3.06 15.18 7.53
N ILE A 83 -2.69 13.91 7.42
CA ILE A 83 -1.31 13.41 7.45
C ILE A 83 -0.66 13.55 6.06
N ILE A 84 -1.44 13.54 4.98
CA ILE A 84 -0.91 13.58 3.62
C ILE A 84 -1.84 14.32 2.66
N HIS A 85 -1.26 15.02 1.68
CA HIS A 85 -2.05 15.62 0.61
C HIS A 85 -2.74 14.52 -0.22
N PRO A 86 -4.02 14.66 -0.61
CA PRO A 86 -4.75 13.61 -1.34
C PRO A 86 -4.09 13.15 -2.64
N HIS A 87 -3.37 14.05 -3.33
CA HIS A 87 -2.64 13.74 -4.56
C HIS A 87 -1.43 12.81 -4.35
N SER A 88 -1.03 12.57 -3.11
CA SER A 88 0.06 11.66 -2.74
C SER A 88 -0.46 10.30 -2.26
N ILE A 89 -1.75 10.01 -2.43
CA ILE A 89 -2.37 8.71 -2.15
C ILE A 89 -2.50 7.94 -3.46
N ILE A 90 -1.92 6.75 -3.53
CA ILE A 90 -1.98 5.86 -4.71
C ILE A 90 -2.66 4.55 -4.33
N TYR A 91 -3.63 4.13 -5.14
CA TYR A 91 -4.19 2.79 -5.07
C TYR A 91 -3.45 1.88 -6.05
N LEU A 92 -2.78 0.85 -5.53
CA LEU A 92 -2.17 -0.20 -6.33
C LEU A 92 -3.12 -1.39 -6.40
N ILE A 93 -3.88 -1.44 -7.48
CA ILE A 93 -4.80 -2.56 -7.77
C ILE A 93 -4.03 -3.64 -8.52
N GLU A 94 -3.99 -4.85 -7.96
CA GLU A 94 -3.20 -5.95 -8.50
C GLU A 94 -3.99 -7.28 -8.60
N GLY A 95 -3.41 -8.22 -9.35
CA GLY A 95 -3.99 -9.54 -9.61
C GLY A 95 -4.28 -9.78 -11.09
N LEU A 96 -4.87 -10.94 -11.39
CA LEU A 96 -5.28 -11.30 -12.75
C LEU A 96 -6.76 -10.98 -12.91
N LEU A 97 -7.11 -10.27 -13.99
CA LEU A 97 -8.51 -9.93 -14.27
C LEU A 97 -9.39 -11.18 -14.41
N SER A 98 -8.83 -12.30 -14.88
CA SER A 98 -9.52 -13.59 -14.98
C SER A 98 -9.96 -14.18 -13.63
N GLN A 99 -9.41 -13.69 -12.51
CA GLN A 99 -9.85 -14.07 -11.16
C GLN A 99 -11.20 -13.44 -10.80
N ILE A 100 -11.63 -12.42 -11.54
CA ILE A 100 -12.97 -11.83 -11.39
C ILE A 100 -13.97 -12.75 -12.07
N ARG A 101 -14.71 -13.52 -11.27
CA ARG A 101 -15.89 -14.24 -11.76
C ARG A 101 -17.01 -13.23 -12.01
N THR A 102 -17.22 -12.88 -13.28
CA THR A 102 -18.48 -12.24 -13.71
C THR A 102 -19.59 -13.29 -13.67
N PRO A 103 -20.73 -13.03 -12.99
CA PRO A 103 -21.91 -13.91 -13.03
C PRO A 103 -22.64 -13.92 -14.38
N LEU A 104 -21.90 -13.81 -15.49
CA LEU A 104 -22.42 -13.84 -16.86
C LEU A 104 -21.92 -15.10 -17.54
N GLU A 105 -22.28 -16.25 -16.96
CA GLU A 105 -22.59 -17.54 -17.58
C GLU A 105 -23.49 -18.32 -16.59
#